data_AF-A0A1X1R5R5-F1
#
_entry.id   AF-A0A1X1R5R5-F1
#
_cell.length_a   1.000
_cell.length_b   1.000
_cell.length_c   1.000
_cell.angle_alpha   90.00
_cell.angle_beta   90.00
_cell.angle_gamma   90.00
#
_symmetry.space_group_name_H-M   'P 1'
#
loop_
_entity.id
_entity.type
_entity.pdbx_description
1 polymer ?
#
loop_
_entity_poly.entity_id
_entity_poly.type
_entity_poly.pdbx_seq_one_letter_code
_entity_poly.pdbx_strand_id
1 'polypeptide(L)'
;MIETVFDGWQQGPEYPTLYRLERDVVVDVSRALPGTGYRRQDELPLWVKTSALRLEPSMRARQVAWIRRASDGGWLAVVLMPAGSANGQSRVTMQLWLEPEMITTDLTIRP
;
A
#
# COMPACT_ATOMS: atom_id res chain seq x y z
N MET A 1 14.67 -0.86 -7.21
CA MET A 1 14.37 -2.04 -6.36
C MET A 1 12.87 -2.37 -6.46
N ILE A 2 12.38 -2.62 -7.67
CA ILE A 2 11.02 -3.11 -7.99
C ILE A 2 11.10 -4.46 -8.72
N GLU A 3 12.29 -4.80 -9.25
CA GLU A 3 12.47 -5.94 -10.15
C GLU A 3 12.10 -7.28 -9.48
N THR A 4 12.47 -7.49 -8.21
CA THR A 4 12.29 -8.79 -7.55
C THR A 4 10.84 -9.25 -7.32
N VAL A 5 9.85 -8.36 -7.41
CA VAL A 5 8.45 -8.70 -7.04
C VAL A 5 7.78 -9.58 -8.10
N PHE A 6 8.17 -9.45 -9.37
CA PHE A 6 7.51 -10.10 -10.49
C PHE A 6 8.43 -10.98 -11.34
N ASP A 7 9.61 -11.35 -10.82
CA ASP A 7 10.61 -12.13 -11.55
C ASP A 7 10.07 -13.48 -12.05
N GLY A 8 9.17 -14.10 -11.28
CA GLY A 8 8.51 -15.36 -11.65
C GLY A 8 7.27 -15.21 -12.53
N TRP A 9 6.83 -13.98 -12.85
CA TRP A 9 5.58 -13.78 -13.59
C TRP A 9 5.80 -13.87 -15.10
N GLN A 10 5.22 -14.91 -15.70
CA GLN A 10 5.23 -15.10 -17.15
C GLN A 10 4.02 -14.40 -17.78
N GLN A 11 4.27 -13.57 -18.79
CA GLN A 11 3.22 -12.86 -19.51
C GLN A 11 3.01 -13.48 -20.89
N GLY A 12 1.80 -13.96 -21.14
CA GLY A 12 1.39 -14.38 -22.48
C GLY A 12 1.12 -13.17 -23.39
N PRO A 13 1.31 -13.28 -24.73
CA PRO A 13 1.14 -12.17 -25.66
C PRO A 13 -0.32 -11.75 -25.87
N GLU A 14 -1.28 -12.65 -25.65
CA GLU A 14 -2.69 -12.42 -26.01
C GLU A 14 -3.53 -11.83 -24.86
N TYR A 15 -3.15 -12.10 -23.61
CA TYR A 15 -3.92 -11.71 -22.43
C TYR A 15 -2.98 -11.15 -21.36
N PRO A 16 -2.66 -9.84 -21.38
CA PRO A 16 -1.77 -9.23 -20.40
C PRO A 16 -2.42 -9.25 -19.02
N THR A 17 -1.89 -10.07 -18.12
CA THR A 17 -2.32 -10.19 -16.73
C THR A 17 -1.48 -9.37 -15.76
N LEU A 18 -0.40 -8.75 -16.25
CA LEU A 18 0.46 -7.85 -15.50
C LEU A 18 0.77 -6.62 -16.35
N TYR A 19 0.57 -5.45 -15.76
CA TYR A 19 0.91 -4.16 -16.36
C TYR A 19 1.81 -3.40 -15.39
N ARG A 20 3.07 -3.23 -15.76
CA ARG A 20 4.06 -2.51 -14.97
C ARG A 20 3.94 -1.01 -15.27
N LEU A 21 4.01 -0.20 -14.23
CA LEU A 21 3.98 1.25 -14.32
C LEU A 21 4.73 1.86 -13.14
N GLU A 22 4.94 3.17 -13.15
CA GLU A 22 5.44 3.87 -11.98
C GLU A 22 4.72 5.21 -11.85
N ARG A 23 3.96 5.40 -10.77
CA ARG A 23 3.26 6.66 -10.49
C ARG A 23 2.99 6.87 -9.01
N ASP A 24 2.90 8.12 -8.61
CA ASP A 24 2.47 8.49 -7.26
C ASP A 24 0.97 8.27 -7.09
N VAL A 25 0.61 7.77 -5.90
CA VAL A 25 -0.78 7.56 -5.47
C VAL A 25 -0.93 7.93 -4.00
N VAL A 26 -2.17 8.17 -3.57
CA VAL A 26 -2.56 8.19 -2.16
C VAL A 26 -3.32 6.89 -1.86
N VAL A 27 -2.94 6.21 -0.78
CA VAL A 27 -3.61 5.01 -0.27
C VAL A 27 -4.62 5.40 0.79
N ASP A 28 -5.86 4.92 0.66
CA ASP A 28 -6.83 4.92 1.75
C ASP A 28 -6.49 3.78 2.72
N VAL A 29 -5.70 4.10 3.75
CA VAL A 29 -5.20 3.12 4.71
C VAL A 29 -6.33 2.58 5.58
N SER A 30 -7.38 3.37 5.80
CA SER A 30 -8.54 2.95 6.59
C SER A 30 -9.29 1.78 5.94
N ARG A 31 -9.36 1.77 4.60
CA ARG A 31 -9.92 0.66 3.81
C ARG A 31 -8.92 -0.45 3.56
N ALA A 32 -7.67 -0.11 3.28
CA ALA A 32 -6.62 -1.08 2.95
C ALA A 32 -6.21 -1.95 4.15
N LEU A 33 -6.20 -1.38 5.36
CA LEU A 33 -5.79 -2.04 6.60
C LEU A 33 -6.89 -1.89 7.66
N PRO A 34 -8.01 -2.62 7.50
CA PRO A 34 -9.15 -2.50 8.41
C PRO A 34 -8.74 -2.84 9.85
N GLY A 35 -9.20 -2.03 10.81
CA GLY A 35 -8.91 -2.19 12.24
C GLY A 35 -7.70 -1.40 12.76
N THR A 36 -6.95 -0.72 11.89
CA THR A 36 -5.81 0.14 12.31
C THR A 36 -6.24 1.47 12.94
N GLY A 37 -7.47 1.94 12.70
CA GLY A 37 -7.96 3.25 13.19
C GLY A 37 -8.90 3.23 14.40
N TYR A 38 -9.34 2.05 14.88
CA TYR A 38 -10.51 1.95 15.78
C TYR A 38 -10.23 1.54 17.23
N ARG A 39 -8.97 1.32 17.63
CA ARG A 39 -8.66 1.05 19.04
C ARG A 39 -8.35 2.34 19.80
N ARG A 40 -8.94 2.48 20.99
CA ARG A 40 -8.59 3.54 21.95
C ARG A 40 -7.10 3.49 22.20
N GLN A 41 -6.37 4.46 21.67
CA GLN A 41 -4.93 4.57 21.90
C GLN A 41 -4.65 4.76 23.39
N ASP A 42 -5.60 5.28 24.16
CA ASP A 42 -5.51 5.59 25.58
C ASP A 42 -5.09 4.41 26.46
N GLU A 43 -5.39 3.17 26.02
CA GLU A 43 -5.05 1.93 26.73
C GLU A 43 -3.68 1.36 26.34
N LEU A 44 -3.00 1.95 25.36
CA LEU A 44 -1.69 1.48 24.90
C LEU A 44 -0.55 2.03 25.80
N PRO A 45 0.45 1.20 26.13
CA PRO A 45 1.67 1.66 26.77
C PRO A 45 2.35 2.78 25.96
N LEU A 46 2.96 3.76 26.66
CA LEU A 46 3.59 4.92 26.02
C LEU A 46 4.68 4.54 25.00
N TRP A 47 5.43 3.46 25.26
CA TRP A 47 6.46 2.97 24.33
C TRP A 47 5.86 2.51 22.99
N VAL A 48 4.63 1.97 22.99
CA VAL A 48 3.91 1.60 21.77
C VAL A 48 3.53 2.85 21.00
N LYS A 49 2.92 3.84 21.68
CA LYS A 49 2.50 5.12 21.05
C LYS A 49 3.66 5.86 20.38
N THR A 50 4.86 5.73 20.95
CA THR A 50 6.04 6.48 20.49
C THR A 50 6.90 5.70 19.52
N SER A 51 6.95 4.37 19.58
CA SER A 51 7.92 3.58 18.81
C SER A 51 7.30 2.60 17.81
N ALA A 52 5.99 2.36 17.86
CA ALA A 52 5.32 1.48 16.90
C ALA A 52 5.15 2.12 15.52
N LEU A 53 4.77 1.30 14.54
CA LEU A 53 4.44 1.71 13.18
C LEU A 53 3.35 2.79 13.20
N ARG A 54 3.64 3.94 12.59
CA ARG A 54 2.69 5.02 12.39
C ARG A 54 1.99 4.83 11.05
N LEU A 55 0.66 4.76 11.11
CA LEU A 55 -0.23 4.75 9.95
C LEU A 55 -1.22 5.90 10.09
N GLU A 56 -1.40 6.65 9.01
CA GLU A 56 -2.37 7.73 8.90
C GLU A 56 -3.52 7.26 8.00
N PRO A 57 -4.74 7.84 8.12
CA PRO A 57 -5.88 7.42 7.30
C PRO A 57 -5.62 7.48 5.80
N SER A 58 -4.74 8.39 5.37
CA SER A 58 -4.27 8.51 4.01
C SER A 58 -2.74 8.61 4.00
N MET A 59 -2.09 7.88 3.09
CA MET A 59 -0.62 7.88 2.99
C MET A 59 -0.18 7.92 1.54
N ARG A 60 0.87 8.69 1.26
CA ARG A 60 1.50 8.70 -0.07
C ARG A 60 2.23 7.38 -0.32
N ALA A 61 2.10 6.86 -1.53
CA ALA A 61 2.76 5.65 -1.99
C ALA A 61 3.10 5.76 -3.48
N ARG A 62 3.84 4.78 -3.97
CA ARG A 62 4.13 4.62 -5.40
C ARG A 62 3.50 3.35 -5.91
N GLN A 63 2.63 3.45 -6.90
CA GLN A 63 2.12 2.29 -7.61
C GLN A 63 3.17 1.80 -8.61
N VAL A 64 3.41 0.49 -8.60
CA VAL A 64 4.44 -0.16 -9.42
C VAL A 64 3.87 -1.18 -10.43
N ALA A 65 2.65 -1.66 -10.20
CA ALA A 65 1.97 -2.56 -11.14
C ALA A 65 0.45 -2.54 -10.97
N TRP A 66 -0.22 -3.04 -12.01
CA TRP A 66 -1.52 -3.68 -11.96
C TRP A 66 -1.36 -5.17 -12.27
N ILE A 67 -2.07 -6.04 -11.55
CA ILE A 67 -2.08 -7.49 -11.82
C ILE A 67 -3.51 -8.07 -11.75
N ARG A 68 -3.86 -8.93 -12.71
CA ARG A 68 -5.19 -9.56 -12.79
C ARG A 68 -5.30 -10.69 -11.75
N ARG A 69 -6.46 -10.75 -11.10
CA ARG A 69 -6.88 -11.86 -10.25
C ARG A 69 -7.51 -12.94 -11.10
N ALA A 70 -7.12 -14.20 -10.84
CA ALA A 70 -7.69 -15.33 -11.56
C ALA A 70 -9.14 -15.65 -11.13
N SER A 71 -9.53 -15.29 -9.91
CA SER A 71 -10.83 -15.65 -9.31
C SER A 71 -12.03 -14.95 -9.97
N ASP A 72 -11.87 -13.68 -10.33
CA ASP A 72 -12.95 -12.81 -10.81
C ASP A 72 -12.52 -11.95 -12.01
N GLY A 73 -11.25 -12.09 -12.43
CA GLY A 73 -10.66 -11.21 -13.43
C GLY A 73 -10.40 -9.81 -12.91
N GLY A 74 -10.63 -9.44 -11.64
CA GLY A 74 -10.39 -8.08 -11.16
C GLY A 74 -8.91 -7.66 -11.22
N TRP A 75 -8.62 -6.37 -11.03
CA TRP A 75 -7.25 -5.86 -10.97
C TRP A 75 -6.84 -5.54 -9.54
N LEU A 76 -5.61 -5.88 -9.17
CA LEU A 76 -4.97 -5.41 -7.94
C LEU A 76 -3.86 -4.43 -8.28
N ALA A 77 -3.83 -3.31 -7.56
CA ALA A 77 -2.71 -2.39 -7.56
C ALA A 77 -1.62 -2.94 -6.66
N VAL A 78 -0.39 -3.04 -7.16
CA VAL A 78 0.77 -3.29 -6.31
C VAL A 78 1.43 -1.95 -6.01
N VAL A 79 1.48 -1.59 -4.73
CA VAL A 79 1.99 -0.29 -4.27
C VAL A 79 3.10 -0.47 -3.25
N LEU A 80 4.05 0.46 -3.28
CA LEU A 80 5.12 0.59 -2.32
C LEU A 80 4.85 1.83 -1.47
N MET A 81 4.43 1.61 -0.23
CA MET A 81 4.07 2.66 0.72
C MET A 81 5.17 2.82 1.77
N PRO A 82 5.90 3.94 1.79
CA PRO A 82 6.84 4.23 2.87
C PRO A 82 6.08 4.48 4.18
N ALA A 83 6.57 3.88 5.25
CA ALA A 83 6.07 4.06 6.61
C ALA A 83 7.24 4.07 7.61
N GLY A 84 6.97 4.39 8.86
CA GLY A 84 8.00 4.45 9.89
C GLY A 84 7.44 4.37 11.29
N SER A 85 8.33 4.29 12.27
CA SER A 85 7.93 4.39 13.67
C SER A 85 7.46 5.81 14.01
N ALA A 86 6.58 5.95 15.00
CA ALA A 86 6.05 7.26 15.42
C ALA A 86 7.15 8.24 15.89
N ASN A 87 8.26 7.75 16.44
CA ASN A 87 9.44 8.53 16.84
C ASN A 87 10.43 8.83 15.71
N GLY A 88 10.14 8.37 14.48
CA GLY A 88 10.96 8.64 13.29
C GLY A 88 12.28 7.88 13.20
N GLN A 89 12.59 6.97 14.15
CA GLN A 89 13.86 6.26 14.20
C GLN A 89 13.91 5.04 13.27
N SER A 90 12.75 4.47 12.92
CA SER A 90 12.65 3.29 12.05
C SER A 90 11.88 3.63 10.78
N ARG A 91 12.29 3.02 9.66
CA ARG A 91 11.64 3.16 8.35
C ARG A 91 11.42 1.80 7.72
N VAL A 92 10.31 1.66 7.01
CA VAL A 92 9.97 0.47 6.23
C VAL A 92 9.27 0.90 4.94
N THR A 93 9.41 0.11 3.89
CA THR A 93 8.55 0.23 2.70
C THR A 93 7.63 -0.98 2.66
N MET A 94 6.35 -0.73 2.85
CA MET A 94 5.31 -1.75 2.82
C MET A 94 4.93 -2.03 1.37
N GLN A 95 5.06 -3.28 0.92
CA GLN A 95 4.47 -3.71 -0.33
C GLN A 95 3.02 -4.14 -0.06
N LEU A 96 2.06 -3.45 -0.68
CA LEU A 96 0.64 -3.73 -0.53
C LEU A 96 0.04 -4.12 -1.87
N TRP A 97 -0.94 -5.02 -1.81
CA TRP A 97 -1.74 -5.47 -2.95
C TRP A 97 -3.17 -5.03 -2.68
N LEU A 98 -3.62 -4.00 -3.38
CA LEU A 98 -4.83 -3.25 -3.03
C LEU A 98 -5.86 -3.30 -4.15
N GLU A 99 -7.13 -3.27 -3.79
CA GLU A 99 -8.21 -3.04 -4.75
C GLU A 99 -8.09 -1.64 -5.35
N PRO A 100 -8.59 -1.41 -6.58
CA PRO A 100 -8.49 -0.11 -7.25
C PRO A 100 -9.09 1.03 -6.43
N GLU A 101 -10.17 0.76 -5.69
CA GLU A 101 -10.90 1.77 -4.90
C GLU A 101 -10.18 2.18 -3.61
N MET A 102 -9.08 1.51 -3.27
CA MET A 102 -8.25 1.82 -2.09
C MET A 102 -7.09 2.75 -2.43
N ILE A 103 -6.92 3.13 -3.69
CA ILE A 103 -5.91 4.09 -4.14
C ILE A 103 -6.53 5.19 -4.99
N THR A 104 -5.89 6.36 -4.99
CA THR A 104 -6.25 7.47 -5.88
C THR A 104 -4.99 8.12 -6.46
N THR A 105 -5.12 8.60 -7.69
CA THR A 105 -4.08 9.41 -8.36
C THR A 105 -4.26 10.91 -8.11
N ASP A 106 -5.35 11.30 -7.44
CA ASP A 106 -5.53 12.67 -6.98
C ASP A 106 -4.63 12.94 -5.78
N LEU A 107 -3.48 13.55 -6.06
CA LEU A 107 -2.47 13.90 -5.06
C LEU A 107 -2.84 15.15 -4.23
N THR A 108 -3.98 15.79 -4.52
CA THR A 108 -4.49 16.93 -3.75
C THR A 108 -5.22 16.48 -2.48
N ILE A 109 -5.64 15.21 -2.43
CA ILE A 109 -6.16 14.59 -1.22
C ILE A 109 -5.04 14.61 -0.18
N ARG A 110 -5.28 15.34 0.91
CA ARG A 110 -4.31 15.45 1.99
C ARG A 110 -4.19 14.10 2.69
N PRO A 111 -2.96 13.59 2.90
CA PRO A 111 -2.73 12.51 3.84
C PRO A 111 -3.13 12.93 5.26
#